data_AF-K7KN81-F1
#
_entry.id   AF-K7KN81-F1
#
_cell.length_a   1.000
_cell.length_b   1.000
_cell.length_c   1.000
_cell.angle_alpha   90.00
_cell.angle_beta   90.00
_cell.angle_gamma   90.00
#
_symmetry.space_group_name_H-M   'P 1'
#
loop_
_entity.id
_entity.type
_entity.pdbx_description
1 polymer ?
#
loop_
_entity_poly.entity_id
_entity_poly.type
_entity_poly.pdbx_seq_one_letter_code
_entity_poly.pdbx_strand_id
1 'polypeptide(L)'
;MELSFKHQLGLVCVILFFPALCNCQEYIGPVDDYWNPIGACGFGEYGKTVNNGIVAAVSEPLWRDGAGCGTCYQVCCKLQCCDEKGVYVVVSDAQGDRRNSSLTLSPGALSILVHNKPGCANRIKHDMGDIVIKRVPCRYPGNIKLRVQESSKNPGYFAVVILDVNGIRDITAVEMWLHIII
;
A
#
# COMPACT_ATOMS: atom_id res chain seq x y z
N MET A 1 29.90 -34.11 30.89
CA MET A 1 28.78 -34.90 30.34
C MET A 1 28.99 -35.00 28.85
N GLU A 2 29.45 -36.15 28.35
CA GLU A 2 29.59 -36.34 26.91
C GLU A 2 28.20 -36.62 26.33
N LEU A 3 27.67 -35.70 25.53
CA LEU A 3 26.39 -35.90 24.87
C LEU A 3 26.55 -37.07 23.88
N SER A 4 25.93 -38.21 24.20
CA SER A 4 25.94 -39.44 23.39
C SER A 4 25.75 -39.15 21.90
N PHE A 5 26.49 -39.84 21.03
CA PHE A 5 26.50 -39.67 19.57
C PHE A 5 25.10 -39.58 18.92
N LYS A 6 24.10 -40.26 19.49
CA LYS A 6 22.69 -40.15 19.06
C LYS A 6 22.11 -38.74 19.24
N HIS A 7 22.44 -38.05 20.32
CA HIS A 7 22.06 -36.65 20.53
C HIS A 7 22.79 -35.71 19.57
N GLN A 8 24.08 -35.96 19.29
CA GLN A 8 24.83 -35.16 18.31
C GLN A 8 24.19 -35.24 16.92
N LEU A 9 23.86 -36.46 16.47
CA LEU A 9 23.19 -36.66 15.18
C LEU A 9 21.79 -36.00 15.15
N GLY A 10 21.02 -36.13 16.23
CA GLY A 10 19.71 -35.49 16.34
C GLY A 10 19.79 -33.95 16.29
N LEU A 11 20.76 -33.37 17.00
CA LEU A 11 20.94 -31.91 17.07
C LEU A 11 21.43 -31.34 15.73
N VAL A 12 22.31 -32.05 15.03
CA VAL A 12 22.73 -31.71 13.66
C VAL A 12 21.56 -31.82 12.69
N CYS A 13 20.74 -32.88 12.76
CA CYS A 13 19.54 -33.01 11.95
C CYS A 13 18.56 -31.85 12.19
N VAL A 14 18.32 -31.46 13.44
CA VAL A 14 17.49 -30.27 13.73
C VAL A 14 18.12 -29.04 13.11
N ILE A 15 19.41 -28.74 13.34
CA ILE A 15 20.05 -27.54 12.76
C ILE A 15 20.02 -27.53 11.23
N LEU A 16 20.08 -28.69 10.56
CA LEU A 16 20.04 -28.77 9.10
C LEU A 16 18.61 -28.75 8.53
N PHE A 17 17.64 -29.39 9.18
CA PHE A 17 16.26 -29.48 8.70
C PHE A 17 15.36 -28.32 9.18
N PHE A 18 15.65 -27.70 10.33
CA PHE A 18 14.86 -26.59 10.85
C PHE A 18 14.89 -25.34 9.94
N PRO A 19 16.03 -24.95 9.34
CA PRO A 19 16.07 -23.88 8.34
C PRO A 19 15.30 -24.23 7.07
N ALA A 20 15.29 -25.51 6.66
CA ALA A 20 14.49 -25.97 5.53
C ALA A 20 12.97 -25.92 5.81
N LEU A 21 12.57 -25.97 7.09
CA LEU A 21 11.18 -25.80 7.53
C LEU A 21 10.85 -24.34 7.88
N CYS A 22 11.84 -23.48 8.17
CA CYS A 22 11.59 -22.06 8.24
C CYS A 22 11.39 -21.53 6.82
N ASN A 23 10.13 -21.46 6.39
CA ASN A 23 9.68 -20.61 5.29
C ASN A 23 9.84 -19.11 5.65
N CYS A 24 11.00 -18.74 6.19
CA CYS A 24 11.48 -17.39 6.38
C CYS A 24 11.78 -16.69 5.04
N GLN A 25 11.53 -17.34 3.89
CA GLN A 25 11.48 -16.67 2.60
C GLN A 25 10.39 -15.62 2.72
N GLU A 26 10.80 -14.36 2.85
CA GLU A 26 9.96 -13.23 2.52
C GLU A 26 9.30 -13.61 1.19
N TYR A 27 7.99 -13.89 1.21
CA TYR A 27 7.23 -14.06 -0.02
C TYR A 27 7.10 -12.65 -0.62
N ILE A 28 8.25 -12.09 -1.00
CA ILE A 28 8.35 -11.27 -2.18
C ILE A 28 7.94 -12.24 -3.27
N GLY A 29 6.62 -12.32 -3.49
CA GLY A 29 6.12 -12.98 -4.68
C GLY A 29 6.90 -12.45 -5.88
N PRO A 30 6.98 -13.23 -6.97
CA PRO A 30 7.63 -12.76 -8.19
C PRO A 30 7.18 -11.31 -8.46
N VAL A 31 8.15 -10.41 -8.68
CA VAL A 31 7.90 -9.08 -9.23
C VAL A 31 7.44 -9.26 -10.67
N ASP A 32 6.30 -9.90 -10.85
CA ASP A 32 5.63 -9.96 -12.11
C ASP A 32 5.13 -8.54 -12.37
N ASP A 33 5.26 -8.07 -13.61
CA ASP A 33 4.86 -6.74 -14.10
C ASP A 33 3.34 -6.50 -14.02
N TYR A 34 2.64 -7.25 -13.19
CA TYR A 34 1.21 -7.28 -12.99
C TYR A 34 0.90 -7.05 -11.51
N TRP A 35 0.58 -5.79 -11.17
CA TRP A 35 -0.21 -5.38 -10.00
C TRP A 35 -0.14 -6.35 -8.81
N ASN A 36 0.85 -6.15 -7.93
CA ASN A 36 0.88 -6.84 -6.63
C ASN A 36 -0.51 -6.76 -5.99
N PRO A 37 -1.20 -7.87 -5.69
CA PRO A 37 -2.58 -7.85 -5.17
C PRO A 37 -2.70 -7.16 -3.79
N ILE A 38 -1.55 -6.86 -3.16
CA ILE A 38 -1.39 -6.21 -1.86
C ILE A 38 -1.08 -4.70 -1.99
N GLY A 39 -0.59 -4.27 -3.16
CA GLY A 39 -0.07 -2.92 -3.43
C GLY A 39 1.22 -2.58 -2.66
N ALA A 40 2.03 -1.67 -3.20
CA ALA A 40 3.30 -1.21 -2.62
C ALA A 40 3.14 -0.55 -1.24
N CYS A 41 1.93 -0.10 -0.87
CA CYS A 41 1.65 0.44 0.46
C CYS A 41 1.43 -0.64 1.53
N GLY A 42 1.39 -1.92 1.17
CA GLY A 42 1.22 -3.01 2.14
C GLY A 42 -0.16 -3.07 2.80
N PHE A 43 -1.17 -2.42 2.23
CA PHE A 43 -2.51 -2.37 2.82
C PHE A 43 -3.26 -3.71 2.70
N GLY A 44 -2.85 -4.60 1.78
CA GLY A 44 -3.55 -5.86 1.52
C GLY A 44 -5.00 -5.62 1.10
N GLU A 45 -5.91 -6.49 1.53
CA GLU A 45 -7.34 -6.37 1.19
C GLU A 45 -8.00 -5.04 1.64
N TYR A 46 -7.50 -4.42 2.71
CA TYR A 46 -7.96 -3.09 3.12
C TYR A 46 -7.68 -2.05 2.03
N GLY A 47 -6.57 -2.16 1.30
CA GLY A 47 -6.21 -1.23 0.22
C GLY A 47 -7.20 -1.23 -0.93
N LYS A 48 -7.94 -2.33 -1.14
CA LYS A 48 -8.98 -2.44 -2.18
C LYS A 48 -10.31 -1.82 -1.75
N THR A 49 -10.55 -1.68 -0.44
CA THR A 49 -11.85 -1.33 0.13
C THR A 49 -11.87 0.04 0.80
N VAL A 50 -10.69 0.56 1.19
CA VAL A 50 -10.54 1.91 1.73
C VAL A 50 -11.19 2.95 0.80
N ASN A 51 -11.86 3.94 1.40
CA ASN A 51 -12.59 4.97 0.65
C ASN A 51 -13.57 4.39 -0.38
N ASN A 52 -14.25 3.29 -0.02
CA ASN A 52 -15.18 2.55 -0.90
C ASN A 52 -14.54 2.08 -2.21
N GLY A 53 -13.25 1.73 -2.18
CA GLY A 53 -12.49 1.32 -3.37
C GLY A 53 -12.14 2.47 -4.32
N ILE A 54 -12.39 3.72 -3.93
CA ILE A 54 -12.00 4.91 -4.67
C ILE A 54 -10.54 5.24 -4.32
N VAL A 55 -9.62 4.57 -5.00
CA VAL A 55 -8.19 4.56 -4.71
C VAL A 55 -7.35 4.85 -5.95
N ALA A 56 -6.06 5.13 -5.75
CA ALA A 56 -5.10 5.36 -6.81
C ALA A 56 -3.72 4.74 -6.51
N ALA A 57 -3.03 4.34 -7.58
CA ALA A 57 -1.60 4.08 -7.60
C ALA A 57 -0.87 5.35 -8.05
N VAL A 58 0.21 5.76 -7.38
CA VAL A 58 0.88 7.04 -7.69
C VAL A 58 2.34 6.87 -8.09
N SER A 59 2.84 7.75 -8.95
CA SER A 59 4.24 7.82 -9.37
C SER A 59 5.19 8.22 -8.23
N GLU A 60 6.48 7.95 -8.39
CA GLU A 60 7.55 8.28 -7.42
C GLU A 60 7.45 9.66 -6.75
N PRO A 61 7.26 10.80 -7.46
CA PRO A 61 7.16 12.12 -6.81
C PRO A 61 6.04 12.23 -5.76
N LEU A 62 4.99 11.42 -5.89
CA LEU A 62 3.86 11.38 -4.96
C LEU A 62 3.96 10.19 -3.98
N TRP A 63 4.57 9.07 -4.41
CA TRP A 63 4.75 7.88 -3.58
C TRP A 63 5.78 8.10 -2.47
N ARG A 64 6.91 8.75 -2.78
CA ARG A 64 7.94 9.20 -1.83
C ARG A 64 8.37 8.11 -0.83
N ASP A 65 8.88 6.99 -1.34
CA ASP A 65 9.34 5.86 -0.52
C ASP A 65 8.28 5.35 0.48
N GLY A 66 7.01 5.42 0.09
CA GLY A 66 5.87 5.03 0.92
C GLY A 66 5.30 6.13 1.81
N ALA A 67 5.95 7.29 1.96
CA ALA A 67 5.40 8.42 2.71
C ALA A 67 4.14 9.04 2.06
N GLY A 68 3.87 8.71 0.79
CA GLY A 68 2.62 9.02 0.10
C GLY A 68 1.47 8.05 0.39
N CYS A 69 1.74 6.89 0.97
CA CYS A 69 0.72 5.88 1.24
C CYS A 69 -0.34 6.38 2.24
N GLY A 70 -1.61 6.09 1.95
CA GLY A 70 -2.74 6.51 2.77
C GLY A 70 -3.09 8.00 2.66
N THR A 71 -2.34 8.78 1.87
CA THR A 71 -2.66 10.19 1.66
C THR A 71 -3.80 10.36 0.67
N CYS A 72 -4.52 11.50 0.76
CA CYS A 72 -5.69 11.77 -0.06
C CYS A 72 -5.43 12.86 -1.08
N TYR A 73 -5.92 12.64 -2.29
CA TYR A 73 -5.86 13.60 -3.39
C TYR A 73 -7.25 13.83 -3.97
N GLN A 74 -7.53 15.08 -4.31
CA GLN A 74 -8.59 15.43 -5.24
C GLN A 74 -7.99 15.44 -6.64
N VAL A 75 -8.58 14.68 -7.53
CA VAL A 75 -8.17 14.52 -8.92
C VAL A 75 -9.24 15.14 -9.80
N CYS A 76 -8.88 16.23 -10.48
CA CYS A 76 -9.73 16.88 -11.47
C CYS A 76 -9.12 16.65 -12.85
N CYS A 77 -9.94 16.77 -13.90
CA CYS A 77 -9.41 16.86 -15.24
C CYS A 77 -10.09 17.97 -16.05
N LYS A 78 -9.35 18.55 -17.00
CA LYS A 78 -9.78 19.72 -17.78
C LYS A 78 -10.64 19.38 -19.00
N LEU A 79 -10.70 18.11 -19.38
CA LEU A 79 -11.51 17.68 -20.50
C LEU A 79 -13.01 17.90 -20.22
N GLN A 80 -13.77 18.29 -21.24
CA GLN A 80 -15.24 18.45 -21.16
C GLN A 80 -15.99 17.21 -20.64
N CYS A 81 -15.34 16.05 -20.66
CA CYS A 81 -15.90 14.83 -20.11
C CYS A 81 -15.86 14.75 -18.58
N CYS A 82 -14.97 15.49 -17.93
CA CYS A 82 -14.71 15.39 -16.50
C CYS A 82 -15.81 16.05 -15.67
N ASP A 83 -16.00 15.56 -14.44
CA ASP A 83 -16.65 16.34 -13.39
C ASP A 83 -15.73 17.49 -12.97
N GLU A 84 -16.24 18.71 -12.93
CA GLU A 84 -15.53 19.88 -12.40
C GLU A 84 -15.14 19.69 -10.93
N LYS A 85 -15.95 18.95 -10.16
CA LYS A 85 -15.67 18.65 -8.75
C LYS A 85 -14.51 17.67 -8.59
N GLY A 86 -14.19 16.88 -9.62
CA GLY A 86 -13.20 15.82 -9.55
C GLY A 86 -13.59 14.67 -8.62
N VAL A 87 -12.63 13.77 -8.38
CA VAL A 87 -12.78 12.60 -7.51
C VAL A 87 -11.77 12.63 -6.37
N TYR A 88 -12.20 12.22 -5.18
CA TYR A 88 -11.34 12.07 -4.01
C TYR A 88 -10.83 10.65 -3.92
N VAL A 89 -9.50 10.46 -3.99
CA VAL A 89 -8.85 9.15 -3.95
C VAL A 89 -7.91 9.02 -2.77
N VAL A 90 -7.76 7.79 -2.28
CA VAL A 90 -6.70 7.40 -1.33
C VAL A 90 -5.59 6.69 -2.08
N VAL A 91 -4.34 7.04 -1.77
CA VAL A 91 -3.17 6.33 -2.33
C VAL A 91 -3.02 4.98 -1.64
N SER A 92 -3.11 3.91 -2.42
CA SER A 92 -3.00 2.52 -1.93
C SER A 92 -1.86 1.74 -2.58
N ASP A 93 -1.22 2.29 -3.61
CA ASP A 93 -0.21 1.59 -4.40
C ASP A 93 0.78 2.56 -5.07
N ALA A 94 1.87 2.02 -5.61
CA ALA A 94 2.85 2.74 -6.41
C ALA A 94 2.67 2.42 -7.91
N GLN A 95 2.94 3.40 -8.76
CA GLN A 95 2.96 3.24 -10.23
C GLN A 95 4.37 2.90 -10.75
N GLY A 96 5.37 2.81 -9.86
CA GLY A 96 6.78 2.66 -10.20
C GLY A 96 7.45 3.98 -10.63
N ASP A 97 8.63 3.86 -11.25
CA ASP A 97 9.58 4.95 -11.54
C ASP A 97 9.16 5.87 -12.69
N ARG A 98 8.03 6.53 -12.51
CA ARG A 98 7.58 7.63 -13.37
C ARG A 98 8.01 8.93 -12.72
N ARG A 99 8.80 9.73 -13.45
CA ARG A 99 9.43 10.95 -12.91
C ARG A 99 8.50 12.16 -12.82
N ASN A 100 7.38 12.13 -13.54
CA ASN A 100 6.36 13.16 -13.47
C ASN A 100 5.29 12.77 -12.46
N SER A 101 4.70 13.74 -11.75
CA SER A 101 3.56 13.50 -10.86
C SER A 101 2.36 12.98 -11.65
N SER A 102 2.16 11.66 -11.64
CA SER A 102 1.04 10.98 -12.27
C SER A 102 0.40 9.98 -11.32
N LEU A 103 -0.81 9.55 -11.66
CA LEU A 103 -1.53 8.52 -10.93
C LEU A 103 -2.36 7.65 -11.87
N THR A 104 -2.63 6.43 -11.44
CA THR A 104 -3.59 5.51 -12.05
C THR A 104 -4.77 5.37 -11.11
N LEU A 105 -5.97 5.71 -11.59
CA LEU A 105 -7.21 5.61 -10.83
C LEU A 105 -7.76 4.18 -10.85
N SER A 106 -8.37 3.75 -9.73
CA SER A 106 -9.21 2.55 -9.71
C SER A 106 -10.39 2.71 -10.69
N PRO A 107 -10.97 1.61 -11.20
CA PRO A 107 -12.12 1.68 -12.11
C PRO A 107 -13.28 2.53 -11.54
N GLY A 108 -13.59 2.36 -10.26
CA GLY A 108 -14.63 3.16 -9.58
C GLY A 108 -14.28 4.65 -9.52
N ALA A 109 -13.02 4.98 -9.20
CA ALA A 109 -12.57 6.37 -9.17
C ALA A 109 -12.62 7.03 -10.56
N LEU A 110 -12.20 6.30 -11.60
CA LEU A 110 -12.26 6.77 -12.98
C LEU A 110 -13.71 6.97 -13.44
N SER A 111 -14.63 6.04 -13.11
CA SER A 111 -16.05 6.16 -13.42
C SER A 111 -16.71 7.38 -12.80
N ILE A 112 -16.37 7.72 -11.54
CA ILE A 112 -16.84 8.94 -10.88
C ILE A 112 -16.29 10.17 -11.60
N LEU A 113 -14.98 10.21 -11.88
CA LEU A 113 -14.33 11.34 -12.53
C LEU A 113 -14.94 11.69 -13.89
N VAL A 114 -15.39 10.68 -14.66
CA VAL A 114 -15.96 10.88 -16.01
C VAL A 114 -17.49 10.78 -16.06
N HIS A 115 -18.18 10.63 -14.93
CA HIS A 115 -19.63 10.38 -14.84
C HIS A 115 -20.13 9.27 -15.77
N ASN A 116 -19.36 8.20 -15.96
CA ASN A 116 -19.68 7.12 -16.92
C ASN A 116 -19.93 7.59 -18.37
N LYS A 117 -19.44 8.76 -18.78
CA LYS A 117 -19.57 9.22 -20.16
C LYS A 117 -18.77 8.31 -21.10
N PRO A 118 -19.37 7.76 -22.17
CA PRO A 118 -18.71 6.80 -23.05
C PRO A 118 -17.48 7.40 -23.75
N GLY A 119 -16.45 6.60 -23.94
CA GLY A 119 -15.17 6.99 -24.57
C GLY A 119 -14.26 7.88 -23.72
N CYS A 120 -14.76 8.47 -22.64
CA CYS A 120 -14.03 9.45 -21.84
C CYS A 120 -12.90 8.82 -21.01
N ALA A 121 -13.15 7.64 -20.44
CA ALA A 121 -12.15 6.86 -19.72
C ALA A 121 -10.91 6.55 -20.60
N ASN A 122 -11.13 6.21 -21.88
CA ASN A 122 -10.03 5.95 -22.81
C ASN A 122 -9.26 7.23 -23.13
N ARG A 123 -9.95 8.36 -23.33
CA ARG A 123 -9.31 9.66 -23.58
C ARG A 123 -8.38 10.08 -22.44
N ILE A 124 -8.81 9.94 -21.19
CA ILE A 124 -7.99 10.29 -20.01
C ILE A 124 -6.73 9.41 -19.90
N LYS A 125 -6.83 8.12 -20.24
CA LYS A 125 -5.67 7.22 -20.22
C LYS A 125 -4.59 7.62 -21.24
N HIS A 126 -5.00 8.16 -22.38
CA HIS A 126 -4.09 8.61 -23.43
C HIS A 126 -3.58 10.04 -23.20
N ASP A 127 -4.41 10.92 -22.65
CA ASP A 127 -4.13 12.35 -22.50
C ASP A 127 -3.95 12.74 -21.02
N MET A 128 -2.85 12.28 -20.42
CA MET A 128 -2.53 12.58 -19.02
C MET A 128 -2.30 14.08 -18.76
N GLY A 129 -2.11 14.90 -19.81
CA GLY A 129 -1.81 16.34 -19.70
C GLY A 129 -2.92 17.16 -19.04
N ASP A 130 -4.14 16.62 -19.00
CA ASP A 130 -5.31 17.32 -18.47
C ASP A 130 -5.66 16.99 -17.03
N ILE A 131 -4.89 16.14 -16.35
CA ILE A 131 -5.16 15.78 -14.96
C ILE A 131 -4.49 16.78 -14.01
N VAL A 132 -5.28 17.32 -13.07
CA VAL A 132 -4.80 18.16 -11.97
C VAL A 132 -4.93 17.36 -10.68
N ILE A 133 -3.82 17.20 -9.97
CA ILE A 133 -3.73 16.45 -8.72
C ILE A 133 -3.54 17.45 -7.58
N LYS A 134 -4.45 17.47 -6.62
CA LYS A 134 -4.39 18.36 -5.46
C LYS A 134 -4.44 17.56 -4.17
N ARG A 135 -3.46 17.75 -3.29
CA ARG A 135 -3.48 17.12 -1.96
C ARG A 135 -4.59 17.72 -1.09
N VAL A 136 -5.34 16.86 -0.42
CA VAL A 136 -6.51 17.23 0.41
C VAL A 136 -6.51 16.45 1.72
N PRO A 137 -7.18 16.94 2.78
CA PRO A 137 -7.27 16.19 4.02
C PRO A 137 -8.09 14.91 3.85
N CYS A 138 -7.57 13.80 4.34
CA CYS A 138 -8.32 12.57 4.51
C CYS A 138 -9.38 12.71 5.60
N ARG A 139 -10.53 12.06 5.39
CA ARG A 139 -11.69 12.06 6.30
C ARG A 139 -12.24 10.65 6.47
N TYR A 140 -11.82 10.00 7.54
CA TYR A 140 -12.30 8.69 7.96
C TYR A 140 -13.26 8.86 9.15
N PRO A 141 -14.36 8.09 9.20
CA PRO A 141 -15.35 8.18 10.29
C PRO A 141 -14.83 7.64 11.63
N GLY A 142 -13.75 6.86 11.62
CA GLY A 142 -13.20 6.18 12.79
C GLY A 142 -11.89 6.76 13.28
N ASN A 143 -11.34 6.09 14.28
CA ASN A 143 -10.00 6.38 14.81
C ASN A 143 -8.91 5.76 13.92
N ILE A 144 -7.69 6.24 14.09
CA ILE A 144 -6.48 5.63 13.53
C ILE A 144 -6.45 4.15 13.92
N LYS A 145 -6.15 3.28 12.95
CA LYS A 145 -5.99 1.84 13.18
C LYS A 145 -4.56 1.43 12.97
N LEU A 146 -4.11 0.47 13.76
CA LEU A 146 -2.82 -0.18 13.62
C LEU A 146 -3.05 -1.62 13.19
N ARG A 147 -2.40 -2.04 12.09
CA ARG A 147 -2.45 -3.42 11.62
C ARG A 147 -1.05 -4.02 11.67
N VAL A 148 -0.90 -5.08 12.45
CA VAL A 148 0.30 -5.93 12.42
C VAL A 148 0.31 -6.68 11.10
N GLN A 149 1.42 -6.58 10.37
CA GLN A 149 1.61 -7.29 9.11
C GLN A 149 1.80 -8.78 9.35
N GLU A 150 1.34 -9.60 8.40
CA GLU A 150 1.47 -11.05 8.48
C GLU A 150 2.93 -11.52 8.51
N SER A 151 3.82 -10.78 7.85
CA SER A 151 5.28 -11.00 7.92
C SER A 151 5.86 -10.88 9.33
N SER A 152 5.14 -10.26 10.28
CA SER A 152 5.55 -10.22 11.70
C SER A 152 5.53 -11.58 12.41
N LYS A 153 5.06 -12.64 11.74
CA LYS A 153 5.23 -14.03 12.19
C LYS A 153 6.68 -14.51 12.07
N ASN A 154 7.50 -13.87 11.24
CA ASN A 154 8.89 -14.21 11.06
C ASN A 154 9.69 -13.80 12.32
N PRO A 155 10.46 -14.72 12.94
CA PRO A 155 11.25 -14.39 14.12
C PRO A 155 12.18 -13.21 13.87
N GLY A 156 12.14 -12.20 14.76
CA GLY A 156 12.98 -11.00 14.65
C GLY A 156 12.47 -9.94 13.69
N TYR A 157 11.33 -10.15 13.02
CA TYR A 157 10.70 -9.15 12.17
C TYR A 157 9.35 -8.71 12.75
N PHE A 158 9.15 -7.41 12.84
CA PHE A 158 7.89 -6.82 13.30
C PHE A 158 7.56 -5.61 12.44
N ALA A 159 6.44 -5.66 11.74
CA ALA A 159 5.96 -4.58 10.89
C ALA A 159 4.51 -4.23 11.22
N VAL A 160 4.25 -2.93 11.31
CA VAL A 160 2.94 -2.36 11.57
C VAL A 160 2.62 -1.33 10.51
N VAL A 161 1.40 -1.35 10.00
CA VAL A 161 0.88 -0.31 9.12
C VAL A 161 -0.16 0.52 9.87
N ILE A 162 -0.04 1.83 9.70
CA ILE A 162 -0.96 2.83 10.23
C ILE A 162 -2.01 3.13 9.17
N LEU A 163 -3.28 2.98 9.53
CA LEU A 163 -4.44 3.14 8.65
C LEU A 163 -5.40 4.20 9.21
N ASP A 164 -6.32 4.68 8.37
CA ASP A 164 -7.37 5.64 8.75
C ASP A 164 -6.83 6.95 9.38
N VAL A 165 -5.68 7.43 8.91
CA VAL A 165 -5.09 8.70 9.39
C VAL A 165 -5.84 9.90 8.82
N ASN A 166 -6.49 10.65 9.72
CA ASN A 166 -7.21 11.86 9.36
C ASN A 166 -6.28 13.06 9.12
N GLY A 167 -6.70 13.97 8.24
CA GLY A 167 -5.99 15.22 7.97
C GLY A 167 -5.12 15.16 6.71
N ILE A 168 -4.31 16.20 6.51
CA ILE A 168 -3.54 16.43 5.28
C ILE A 168 -2.04 16.15 5.42
N ARG A 169 -1.54 16.07 6.66
CA ARG A 169 -0.12 16.03 6.98
C ARG A 169 0.43 14.60 6.91
N ASP A 170 1.73 14.49 6.66
CA ASP A 170 2.45 13.23 6.69
C ASP A 170 2.70 12.79 8.15
N ILE A 171 2.83 11.48 8.37
CA ILE A 171 3.27 10.93 9.66
C ILE A 171 4.78 11.16 9.77
N THR A 172 5.23 11.94 10.75
CA THR A 172 6.65 12.30 10.90
C THR A 172 7.40 11.46 11.92
N ALA A 173 6.68 10.86 12.87
CA ALA A 173 7.27 10.03 13.92
C ALA A 173 6.26 9.00 14.42
N VAL A 174 6.77 7.83 14.81
CA VAL A 174 6.03 6.76 15.48
C VAL A 174 6.90 6.25 16.60
N GLU A 175 6.41 6.32 17.84
CA GLU A 175 7.10 5.78 19.00
C GLU A 175 6.43 4.48 19.44
N MET A 176 7.24 3.46 19.71
CA MET A 176 6.79 2.18 20.22
C MET A 176 7.57 1.81 21.48
N TRP A 177 6.85 1.39 22.52
CA TRP A 177 7.44 1.02 23.81
C TRP A 177 7.02 -0.39 24.16
N LEU A 178 7.99 -1.22 24.55
CA LEU A 178 7.71 -2.55 25.08
C LEU A 178 7.35 -2.41 26.56
N HIS A 179 6.11 -2.77 26.92
CA HIS A 179 5.72 -2.90 28.31
C HIS A 179 5.77 -4.37 28.71
N ILE A 180 6.78 -4.74 29.50
CA ILE A 180 6.90 -6.09 30.07
C ILE A 180 5.99 -6.12 31.30
N ILE A 181 4.87 -6.84 31.21
CA ILE A 181 4.07 -7.18 32.38
C ILE A 181 4.69 -8.44 32.97
N ILE A 182 5.34 -8.29 34.12
CA ILE A 182 5.91 -9.38 34.93
C ILE A 182 4.80 -9.97 35.79
#